data_AF-A0A6A4PTQ9-F1
#
_entry.id   AF-A0A6A4PTQ9-F1
#
_cell.length_a   1.000
_cell.length_b   1.000
_cell.length_c   1.000
_cell.angle_alpha   90.00
_cell.angle_beta   90.00
_cell.angle_gamma   90.00
#
_symmetry.space_group_name_H-M   'P 1'
#
loop_
_entity.id
_entity.type
_entity.pdbx_description
1 polymer ?
#
loop_
_entity_poly.entity_id
_entity_poly.type
_entity_poly.pdbx_seq_one_letter_code
_entity_poly.pdbx_strand_id
1 'polypeptide(L)'
;MIYVYKKVQLQLQSLMEILNSTEPHYIRCVKPNNVLKPGVFENVNIIHQLRCGGVLEAIRISCAGYPTRQTFYEFLNRFGVLYPEVLYGNYDEKVACQKILDKISMKGYQIGKTKVFLRAGQMAELDSRKAMVLGNAARIIQRQIRTHIARKAFIELQQAAIILQSNLRGILNSFFIWFDFCCFIVLVSQNVLFRSCLFSCELLPRSYLPVTLPKTHPLQNVMFVLIYMTFIVFFLIYPFSLVVINFSN
;
A
#
# COMPACT_ATOMS: atom_id res chain seq x y z
N MET A 1 -19.66 -35.98 -56.39
CA MET A 1 -18.27 -35.49 -56.19
C MET A 1 -18.13 -33.98 -56.47
N ILE A 2 -18.49 -33.47 -57.66
CA ILE A 2 -18.29 -32.04 -58.02
C ILE A 2 -19.00 -31.06 -57.08
N TYR A 3 -20.24 -31.34 -56.67
CA TYR A 3 -21.00 -30.47 -55.77
C TYR A 3 -20.37 -30.34 -54.37
N VAL A 4 -19.86 -31.45 -53.83
CA VAL A 4 -19.19 -31.47 -52.51
C VAL A 4 -17.89 -30.69 -52.57
N TYR A 5 -17.10 -30.87 -53.63
CA TYR A 5 -15.88 -30.11 -53.87
C TYR A 5 -16.17 -28.60 -53.92
N LYS A 6 -17.18 -28.19 -54.71
CA LYS A 6 -17.58 -26.79 -54.84
C LYS A 6 -18.07 -26.20 -53.51
N LYS A 7 -18.81 -26.98 -52.71
CA LYS A 7 -19.26 -26.56 -51.37
C LYS A 7 -18.08 -26.32 -50.43
N VAL A 8 -17.11 -27.24 -50.36
CA VAL A 8 -15.92 -27.10 -49.50
C VAL A 8 -15.05 -25.92 -49.96
N GLN A 9 -14.88 -25.74 -51.27
CA GLN A 9 -14.10 -24.63 -51.82
C GLN A 9 -14.72 -23.27 -51.45
N LEU A 10 -16.05 -23.12 -51.60
CA LEU A 10 -16.76 -21.89 -51.23
C LEU A 10 -16.66 -21.61 -49.73
N GLN A 11 -16.79 -22.64 -48.89
CA GLN A 11 -16.65 -22.51 -47.44
C GLN A 11 -15.23 -22.09 -47.03
N LEU A 12 -14.20 -22.67 -47.66
CA LEU A 12 -12.81 -22.31 -47.39
C LEU A 12 -12.51 -20.88 -47.83
N GLN A 13 -13.02 -20.45 -48.99
CA GLN A 13 -12.84 -19.09 -49.49
C GLN A 13 -13.45 -18.06 -48.54
N SER A 14 -14.70 -18.29 -48.11
CA SER A 14 -15.36 -17.43 -47.12
C SER A 14 -14.58 -17.35 -45.80
N LEU A 15 -14.03 -18.49 -45.34
CA LEU A 15 -13.19 -18.50 -44.14
C LEU A 15 -11.89 -17.67 -44.33
N MET A 16 -11.23 -17.81 -45.47
CA MET A 16 -10.00 -17.06 -45.77
C MET A 16 -10.25 -15.55 -45.85
N GLU A 17 -11.39 -15.12 -46.38
CA GLU A 17 -11.78 -13.71 -46.40
C GLU A 17 -11.93 -13.14 -44.97
N ILE A 18 -12.57 -13.89 -44.07
CA ILE A 18 -12.70 -13.51 -42.66
C ILE A 18 -11.32 -13.44 -42.00
N LEU A 19 -10.49 -14.47 -42.17
CA LEU A 19 -9.15 -14.49 -41.57
C LEU A 19 -8.27 -13.33 -42.05
N ASN A 20 -8.30 -13.01 -43.35
CA ASN A 20 -7.54 -11.89 -43.92
C ASN A 20 -8.03 -10.52 -43.46
N SER A 21 -9.29 -10.39 -43.03
CA SER A 21 -9.84 -9.16 -42.45
C SER A 21 -9.41 -8.91 -41.00
N THR A 22 -8.85 -9.93 -40.35
CA THR A 22 -8.46 -9.89 -38.94
C THR A 22 -6.93 -9.95 -38.78
N GLU A 23 -6.44 -9.63 -37.58
CA GLU A 23 -5.04 -9.83 -37.23
C GLU A 23 -4.81 -11.30 -36.81
N PRO A 24 -4.05 -12.10 -37.57
CA PRO A 24 -3.90 -13.53 -37.28
C PRO A 24 -2.86 -13.76 -36.18
N HIS A 25 -3.22 -14.56 -35.18
CA HIS A 25 -2.30 -15.09 -34.17
C HIS A 25 -2.11 -16.60 -34.38
N TYR A 26 -0.89 -17.01 -34.72
CA TYR A 26 -0.58 -18.41 -35.01
C TYR A 26 -0.11 -19.16 -33.77
N ILE A 27 -0.83 -20.23 -33.40
CA ILE A 27 -0.42 -21.19 -32.38
C ILE A 27 -0.15 -22.52 -33.07
N ARG A 28 1.06 -23.07 -32.90
CA ARG A 28 1.45 -24.35 -33.52
C ARG A 28 1.62 -25.43 -32.46
N CYS A 29 0.83 -26.50 -32.59
CA CYS A 29 0.96 -27.68 -31.75
C CYS A 29 2.12 -28.57 -32.23
N VAL A 30 2.85 -29.17 -31.29
CA VAL A 30 3.95 -30.11 -31.55
C VAL A 30 3.70 -31.39 -30.77
N LYS A 31 3.76 -32.53 -31.45
CA LYS A 31 3.60 -33.85 -30.81
C LYS A 31 4.95 -34.33 -30.25
N PRO A 32 5.08 -34.61 -28.94
CA PRO A 32 6.37 -34.90 -28.31
C PRO A 32 6.90 -36.32 -28.61
N ASN A 33 6.01 -37.31 -28.74
CA ASN A 33 6.35 -38.69 -29.03
C ASN A 33 5.22 -39.38 -29.77
N ASN A 34 5.53 -40.50 -30.45
CA ASN A 34 4.51 -41.29 -31.14
C ASN A 34 3.88 -42.39 -30.29
N VAL A 35 4.54 -42.76 -29.18
CA VAL A 35 4.13 -43.83 -28.25
C VAL A 35 3.00 -43.40 -27.30
N LEU A 36 2.60 -42.12 -27.33
CA LEU A 36 1.57 -41.51 -26.48
C LEU A 36 1.84 -41.65 -24.98
N LYS A 37 3.13 -41.64 -24.59
CA LYS A 37 3.54 -41.73 -23.18
C LYS A 37 3.94 -40.34 -22.65
N PRO A 38 3.49 -39.95 -21.44
CA PRO A 38 3.96 -38.72 -20.83
C PRO A 38 5.45 -38.82 -20.50
N GLY A 39 6.17 -37.70 -20.54
CA GLY A 39 7.59 -37.61 -20.17
C GLY A 39 8.59 -38.13 -21.21
N VAL A 40 8.13 -38.72 -22.31
CA VAL A 40 9.01 -39.16 -23.42
C VAL A 40 9.07 -38.08 -24.49
N PHE A 41 10.28 -37.67 -24.88
CA PHE A 41 10.52 -36.62 -25.86
C PHE A 41 11.44 -37.11 -27.00
N GLU A 42 10.92 -37.15 -28.22
CA GLU A 42 11.63 -37.65 -29.40
C GLU A 42 12.17 -36.49 -30.25
N ASN A 43 13.45 -36.14 -30.04
CA ASN A 43 14.11 -34.99 -30.69
C ASN A 43 13.96 -34.98 -32.22
N VAL A 44 14.23 -36.11 -32.88
CA VAL A 44 14.26 -36.20 -34.35
C VAL A 44 12.90 -35.88 -34.96
N ASN A 45 11.84 -36.45 -34.39
CA ASN A 45 10.47 -36.25 -34.86
C ASN A 45 9.99 -34.81 -34.65
N ILE A 46 10.44 -34.16 -33.58
CA ILE A 46 10.10 -32.77 -33.31
C ILE A 46 10.83 -31.82 -34.24
N ILE A 47 12.14 -32.02 -34.46
CA ILE A 47 12.91 -31.21 -35.43
C ILE A 47 12.29 -31.33 -36.82
N HIS A 48 11.89 -32.55 -37.23
CA HIS A 48 11.19 -32.74 -38.50
C HIS A 48 9.86 -31.97 -38.55
N GLN A 49 9.03 -32.03 -37.50
CA GLN A 49 7.79 -31.24 -37.41
C GLN A 49 8.03 -29.72 -37.49
N LEU A 50 9.11 -29.22 -36.88
CA LEU A 50 9.48 -27.79 -36.91
C LEU A 50 9.95 -27.35 -38.29
N ARG A 51 10.67 -28.20 -39.02
CA ARG A 51 11.06 -27.96 -40.42
C ARG A 51 9.85 -28.00 -41.34
N CYS A 52 9.03 -29.05 -41.28
CA CYS A 52 7.95 -29.32 -42.23
C CYS A 52 6.77 -28.34 -42.16
N GLY A 53 6.63 -27.53 -41.12
CA GLY A 53 5.78 -26.34 -41.28
C GLY A 53 6.47 -25.05 -40.91
N GLY A 54 7.76 -24.96 -41.21
CA GLY A 54 8.40 -23.67 -41.41
C GLY A 54 8.57 -22.82 -40.15
N VAL A 55 8.57 -23.42 -38.96
CA VAL A 55 8.84 -22.65 -37.72
C VAL A 55 10.26 -22.11 -37.76
N LEU A 56 11.23 -22.95 -38.13
CA LEU A 56 12.63 -22.54 -38.22
C LEU A 56 12.84 -21.45 -39.28
N GLU A 57 12.11 -21.55 -40.39
CA GLU A 57 12.17 -20.59 -41.47
C GLU A 57 11.52 -19.25 -41.09
N ALA A 58 10.37 -19.30 -40.41
CA ALA A 58 9.71 -18.11 -39.87
C ALA A 58 10.61 -17.39 -38.84
N ILE A 59 11.29 -18.14 -37.96
CA ILE A 59 12.28 -17.58 -37.03
C ILE A 59 13.41 -16.92 -37.81
N ARG A 60 13.96 -17.58 -38.84
CA ARG A 60 15.05 -17.04 -39.66
C ARG A 60 14.66 -15.72 -40.34
N ILE A 61 13.47 -15.66 -40.95
CA ILE A 61 12.94 -14.45 -41.59
C ILE A 61 12.71 -13.34 -40.54
N SER A 62 12.17 -13.69 -39.38
CA SER A 62 11.94 -12.75 -38.27
C SER A 62 13.24 -12.16 -37.73
N CYS A 63 14.29 -12.98 -37.57
CA CYS A 63 15.60 -12.55 -37.08
C CYS A 63 16.37 -11.71 -38.11
N ALA A 64 16.24 -12.04 -39.41
CA ALA A 64 16.85 -11.25 -40.48
C ALA A 64 16.10 -9.93 -40.74
N GLY A 65 14.81 -9.90 -40.45
CA GLY A 65 13.94 -8.75 -40.65
C GLY A 65 13.73 -7.89 -39.41
N TYR A 66 12.65 -7.12 -39.46
CA TYR A 66 12.18 -6.25 -38.39
C TYR A 66 10.78 -6.73 -37.96
N PRO A 67 10.69 -7.59 -36.93
CA PRO A 67 9.43 -8.17 -36.49
C PRO A 67 8.50 -7.12 -35.87
N THR A 68 9.07 -6.10 -35.23
CA THR A 68 8.29 -5.07 -34.56
C THR A 68 8.25 -3.80 -35.41
N ARG A 69 7.03 -3.37 -35.74
CA ARG A 69 6.75 -2.22 -36.61
C ARG A 69 5.71 -1.36 -35.91
N GLN A 70 6.04 -0.11 -35.61
CA GLN A 70 5.11 0.81 -34.95
C GLN A 70 5.00 2.11 -35.73
N THR A 71 3.82 2.71 -35.72
CA THR A 71 3.63 4.06 -36.26
C THR A 71 4.38 5.08 -35.41
N PHE A 72 4.74 6.23 -35.99
CA PHE A 72 5.44 7.27 -35.23
C PHE A 72 4.60 7.77 -34.05
N TYR A 73 3.29 7.98 -34.26
CA TYR A 73 2.36 8.37 -33.21
C TYR A 73 2.35 7.38 -32.04
N GLU A 74 2.19 6.07 -32.29
CA GLU A 74 2.19 5.05 -31.24
C GLU A 74 3.53 4.99 -30.50
N PHE A 75 4.63 5.10 -31.25
CA PHE A 75 5.97 5.09 -30.69
C PHE A 75 6.21 6.28 -29.75
N LEU A 76 5.84 7.49 -30.18
CA LEU A 76 5.98 8.72 -29.38
C LEU A 76 5.08 8.69 -28.16
N ASN A 77 3.82 8.27 -28.29
CA ASN A 77 2.91 8.15 -27.16
C ASN A 77 3.43 7.13 -26.12
N ARG A 78 4.01 6.01 -26.60
CA ARG A 78 4.53 4.96 -25.71
C ARG A 78 5.86 5.34 -25.06
N PHE A 79 6.79 5.93 -25.80
CA PHE A 79 8.18 6.13 -25.38
C PHE A 79 8.57 7.59 -25.15
N GLY A 80 7.68 8.54 -25.36
CA GLY A 80 7.94 9.96 -25.12
C GLY A 80 8.36 10.28 -23.67
N VAL A 81 7.93 9.47 -22.71
CA VAL A 81 8.37 9.58 -21.30
C VAL A 81 9.89 9.39 -21.14
N LEU A 82 10.55 8.66 -22.04
CA LEU A 82 12.00 8.45 -22.00
C LEU A 82 12.77 9.73 -22.34
N TYR A 83 12.18 10.63 -23.13
CA TYR A 83 12.80 11.89 -23.49
C TYR A 83 11.74 12.99 -23.67
N PRO A 84 11.29 13.61 -22.56
CA PRO A 84 10.17 14.55 -22.58
C PRO A 84 10.46 15.84 -23.35
N GLU A 85 11.72 16.24 -23.50
CA GLU A 85 12.12 17.43 -24.28
C GLU A 85 11.64 17.39 -25.73
N VAL A 86 11.53 16.18 -26.31
CA VAL A 86 11.03 15.99 -27.66
C VAL A 86 9.52 16.17 -27.77
N LEU A 87 8.78 15.96 -26.68
CA LEU A 87 7.32 16.15 -26.66
C LEU A 87 6.93 17.63 -26.61
N TYR A 88 7.77 18.48 -26.03
CA TYR A 88 7.50 19.92 -25.91
C TYR A 88 7.93 20.73 -27.15
N GLY A 89 8.82 20.17 -27.97
CA GLY A 89 9.25 20.83 -29.20
C GLY A 89 8.31 20.54 -30.38
N ASN A 90 8.10 21.54 -31.24
CA ASN A 90 7.38 21.38 -32.50
C ASN A 90 8.29 20.71 -33.54
N TYR A 91 8.63 19.43 -33.32
CA TYR A 91 9.45 18.63 -34.21
C TYR A 91 8.57 17.71 -35.06
N ASP A 92 8.99 17.44 -36.29
CA ASP A 92 8.42 16.35 -37.09
C ASP A 92 8.52 15.03 -36.34
N GLU A 93 7.45 14.22 -36.42
CA GLU A 93 7.33 12.95 -35.68
C GLU A 93 8.50 11.99 -35.96
N LYS A 94 9.02 12.01 -37.18
CA LYS A 94 10.19 11.21 -37.59
C LYS A 94 11.46 11.63 -36.84
N VAL A 95 11.70 12.93 -36.75
CA VAL A 95 12.87 13.50 -36.05
C VAL A 95 12.74 13.28 -34.55
N ALA A 96 11.52 13.41 -34.02
CA ALA A 96 11.21 13.10 -32.63
C ALA A 96 11.55 11.64 -32.27
N CYS A 97 11.12 10.67 -33.09
CA CYS A 97 11.44 9.25 -32.90
C CYS A 97 12.95 9.00 -32.96
N GLN A 98 13.64 9.61 -33.92
CA GLN A 98 15.09 9.50 -34.08
C GLN A 98 15.84 9.99 -32.83
N LYS A 99 15.49 11.17 -32.32
CA LYS A 99 16.10 11.73 -31.10
C LYS A 99 15.93 10.84 -29.87
N ILE A 100 14.76 10.23 -29.69
CA ILE A 100 14.51 9.28 -28.59
C ILE A 100 15.46 8.07 -28.71
N LEU A 101 15.57 7.50 -29.92
CA LEU A 101 16.43 6.34 -30.17
C LEU A 101 17.92 6.68 -30.00
N ASP A 102 18.33 7.88 -30.39
CA ASP A 102 19.71 8.37 -30.25
C ASP A 102 20.08 8.60 -28.78
N LYS A 103 19.17 9.17 -27.99
CA LYS A 103 19.35 9.35 -26.54
C LYS A 103 19.58 8.01 -25.82
N ILE A 104 18.93 6.95 -26.32
CA ILE A 104 19.01 5.60 -25.78
C ILE A 104 20.23 4.84 -26.36
N SER A 105 20.82 5.35 -27.45
CA SER A 105 21.95 4.76 -28.17
C SER A 105 21.68 3.33 -28.64
N MET A 106 20.45 3.08 -29.11
CA MET A 106 20.04 1.79 -29.65
C MET A 106 20.75 1.51 -30.99
N LYS A 107 21.28 0.31 -31.19
CA LYS A 107 21.91 -0.09 -32.45
C LYS A 107 21.01 -1.00 -33.27
N GLY A 108 20.90 -0.77 -34.58
CA GLY A 108 20.23 -1.68 -35.52
C GLY A 108 18.73 -1.46 -35.70
N TYR A 109 18.20 -0.31 -35.31
CA TYR A 109 16.85 0.12 -35.70
C TYR A 109 16.86 0.71 -37.12
N GLN A 110 15.69 0.83 -37.74
CA GLN A 110 15.54 1.52 -39.02
C GLN A 110 14.28 2.39 -39.01
N ILE A 111 14.39 3.60 -39.53
CA ILE A 111 13.25 4.53 -39.64
C ILE A 111 12.71 4.51 -41.07
N GLY A 112 11.43 4.17 -41.22
CA GLY A 112 10.73 4.20 -42.49
C GLY A 112 10.12 5.57 -42.82
N LYS A 113 9.15 5.57 -43.74
CA LYS A 113 8.38 6.77 -44.10
C LYS A 113 7.29 7.11 -43.09
N THR A 114 6.63 6.09 -42.52
CA THR A 114 5.48 6.25 -41.61
C THR A 114 5.62 5.46 -40.31
N LYS A 115 6.62 4.58 -40.22
CA LYS A 115 6.80 3.61 -39.14
C LYS A 115 8.26 3.47 -38.72
N VAL A 116 8.47 3.13 -37.46
CA VAL A 116 9.75 2.71 -36.88
C VAL A 116 9.84 1.19 -36.94
N PHE A 117 10.98 0.67 -37.39
CA PHE A 117 11.28 -0.75 -37.50
C PHE A 117 12.34 -1.13 -36.46
N LEU A 118 12.01 -2.10 -35.62
CA LEU A 118 12.86 -2.60 -34.55
C LEU A 118 13.14 -4.10 -34.75
N ARG A 119 14.36 -4.50 -34.42
CA ARG A 119 14.79 -5.90 -34.38
C ARG A 119 14.24 -6.60 -33.13
N ALA A 120 14.29 -7.92 -33.15
CA ALA A 120 13.92 -8.74 -31.99
C ALA A 120 14.70 -8.31 -30.73
N GLY A 121 14.01 -8.21 -29.59
CA GLY A 121 14.58 -7.83 -28.30
C GLY A 121 14.66 -6.31 -28.04
N GLN A 122 14.76 -5.47 -29.07
CA GLN A 122 14.90 -4.02 -28.88
C GLN A 122 13.67 -3.37 -28.24
N MET A 123 12.47 -3.85 -28.59
CA MET A 123 11.22 -3.38 -27.96
C MET A 123 11.23 -3.66 -26.46
N ALA A 124 11.70 -4.84 -26.04
CA ALA A 124 11.81 -5.19 -24.62
C ALA A 124 12.85 -4.34 -23.89
N GLU A 125 13.95 -3.97 -24.55
CA GLU A 125 14.94 -3.04 -23.98
C GLU A 125 14.33 -1.63 -23.76
N LEU A 126 13.58 -1.11 -24.74
CA LEU A 126 12.87 0.16 -24.61
C LEU A 126 11.84 0.13 -23.47
N ASP A 127 11.07 -0.95 -23.37
CA ASP A 127 10.11 -1.14 -22.29
C ASP A 127 10.79 -1.24 -20.92
N SER A 128 11.94 -1.91 -20.83
CA SER A 128 12.73 -2.00 -19.60
C SER A 128 13.19 -0.62 -19.12
N ARG A 129 13.73 0.21 -20.02
CA ARG A 129 14.14 1.58 -19.68
C ARG A 129 12.94 2.45 -19.27
N LYS A 130 11.80 2.29 -19.96
CA LYS A 130 10.57 2.99 -19.61
C LYS A 130 10.10 2.59 -18.20
N ALA A 131 10.10 1.30 -17.90
CA ALA A 131 9.75 0.79 -16.59
C ALA A 131 10.67 1.32 -15.48
N MET A 132 11.96 1.49 -15.75
CA MET A 132 12.90 2.08 -14.79
C MET A 132 12.57 3.55 -14.47
N VAL A 133 12.28 4.37 -15.49
CA VAL A 133 11.90 5.79 -15.30
C VAL A 133 10.59 5.90 -14.53
N LEU A 134 9.56 5.16 -14.96
CA LEU A 134 8.26 5.15 -14.30
C LEU A 134 8.33 4.60 -12.88
N GLY A 135 9.14 3.56 -12.65
CA GLY A 135 9.36 2.99 -11.31
C GLY A 135 10.01 3.99 -10.36
N ASN A 136 10.98 4.78 -10.83
CA ASN A 136 11.59 5.85 -10.03
C ASN A 136 10.60 6.96 -9.67
N ALA A 137 9.79 7.41 -10.65
CA ALA A 137 8.74 8.40 -10.40
C ALA A 137 7.70 7.87 -9.39
N ALA A 138 7.23 6.64 -9.59
CA ALA A 138 6.30 5.98 -8.68
C ALA A 138 6.87 5.87 -7.25
N ARG A 139 8.14 5.52 -7.10
CA ARG A 139 8.80 5.45 -5.78
C ARG A 139 8.80 6.80 -5.05
N ILE A 140 9.02 7.91 -5.76
CA ILE A 140 8.99 9.25 -5.18
C ILE A 140 7.58 9.60 -4.71
N ILE A 141 6.58 9.38 -5.58
CA ILE A 141 5.17 9.65 -5.26
C ILE A 141 4.72 8.81 -4.06
N GLN A 142 5.01 7.50 -4.09
CA GLN A 142 4.68 6.58 -3.01
C GLN A 142 5.36 6.98 -1.70
N ARG A 143 6.63 7.40 -1.74
CA ARG A 143 7.34 7.89 -0.55
C ARG A 143 6.61 9.10 0.06
N GLN A 144 6.28 10.10 -0.75
CA GLN A 144 5.61 11.32 -0.27
C GLN A 144 4.24 11.01 0.34
N ILE A 145 3.44 10.18 -0.34
CA ILE A 145 2.12 9.77 0.14
C ILE A 145 2.24 9.00 1.47
N ARG A 146 3.16 8.03 1.56
CA ARG A 146 3.37 7.26 2.81
C ARG A 146 3.81 8.17 3.95
N THR A 147 4.72 9.11 3.70
CA THR A 147 5.14 10.08 4.72
C THR A 147 3.99 10.99 5.14
N HIS A 148 3.15 11.45 4.20
CA HIS A 148 1.99 12.27 4.51
C HIS A 148 0.98 11.53 5.41
N ILE A 149 0.64 10.29 5.06
CA ILE A 149 -0.26 9.44 5.84
C ILE A 149 0.30 9.19 7.25
N ALA A 150 1.58 8.82 7.36
CA ALA A 150 2.23 8.58 8.64
C ALA A 150 2.27 9.84 9.52
N ARG A 151 2.57 11.01 8.93
CA ARG A 151 2.59 12.28 9.66
C ARG A 151 1.19 12.66 10.17
N LYS A 152 0.15 12.47 9.36
CA LYS A 152 -1.23 12.74 9.76
C LYS A 152 -1.62 11.87 10.97
N ALA A 153 -1.36 10.56 10.89
CA ALA A 153 -1.62 9.63 11.99
C ALA A 153 -0.83 9.97 13.26
N PHE A 154 0.44 10.39 13.12
CA PHE A 154 1.26 10.80 14.26
C PHE A 154 0.70 12.06 14.96
N ILE A 155 0.27 13.07 14.21
CA ILE A 155 -0.29 14.30 14.77
C ILE A 155 -1.59 14.00 15.53
N GLU A 156 -2.48 13.18 14.95
CA GLU A 156 -3.73 12.76 15.59
C GLU A 156 -3.45 12.03 16.92
N LEU A 157 -2.48 11.11 16.93
CA LEU A 157 -2.08 10.38 18.14
C LEU A 157 -1.42 11.28 19.18
N GLN A 158 -0.57 12.22 18.75
CA GLN A 158 0.09 13.18 19.65
C GLN A 158 -0.93 14.07 20.35
N GLN A 159 -1.93 14.58 19.63
CA GLN A 159 -3.00 15.40 20.20
C GLN A 159 -3.80 14.61 21.24
N ALA A 160 -4.19 13.37 20.93
CA ALA A 160 -4.89 12.50 21.88
C ALA A 160 -4.06 12.23 23.15
N ALA A 161 -2.76 11.99 23.00
CA ALA A 161 -1.85 11.74 24.12
C ALA A 161 -1.66 12.99 25.01
N ILE A 162 -1.52 14.19 24.42
CA ILE A 162 -1.40 15.44 25.17
C ILE A 162 -2.65 15.69 26.00
N ILE A 163 -3.85 15.54 25.41
CA ILE A 163 -5.12 15.71 26.11
C ILE A 163 -5.24 14.73 27.28
N LEU A 164 -4.87 13.46 27.05
CA LEU A 164 -4.88 12.45 28.10
C LEU A 164 -3.90 12.80 29.23
N GLN A 165 -2.67 13.18 28.90
CA GLN A 165 -1.64 13.53 29.86
C GLN A 165 -2.00 14.78 30.68
N SER A 166 -2.56 15.82 30.04
CA SER A 166 -2.99 17.03 30.75
C SER A 166 -4.11 16.72 31.74
N ASN A 167 -5.08 15.88 31.34
CA ASN A 167 -6.17 15.47 32.21
C ASN A 167 -5.67 14.64 33.40
N LEU A 168 -4.78 13.67 33.17
CA LEU A 168 -4.20 12.85 34.25
C LEU A 168 -3.39 13.67 35.25
N ARG A 169 -2.57 14.62 34.76
CA ARG A 169 -1.82 15.54 35.63
C ARG A 169 -2.74 16.44 36.45
N GLY A 170 -3.83 16.94 35.86
CA GLY A 170 -4.86 17.69 36.57
C GLY A 170 -5.48 16.89 37.71
N ILE A 171 -5.88 15.65 37.44
CA ILE A 171 -6.48 14.74 38.43
C ILE A 171 -5.49 14.44 39.57
N LEU A 172 -4.23 14.13 39.25
CA LEU A 172 -3.19 13.86 40.25
C LEU A 172 -2.95 15.06 41.17
N ASN A 173 -2.87 16.27 40.61
CA ASN A 173 -2.70 17.49 41.40
C ASN A 173 -3.92 17.75 42.30
N SER A 174 -5.15 17.59 41.79
CA SER A 174 -6.36 17.73 42.60
C SER A 174 -6.42 16.70 43.73
N PHE A 175 -5.98 15.46 43.49
CA PHE A 175 -5.91 14.42 44.51
C PHE A 175 -4.87 14.73 45.59
N PHE A 176 -3.70 15.23 45.20
CA PHE A 176 -2.64 15.62 46.13
C PHE A 176 -3.07 16.78 47.03
N ILE A 177 -3.68 17.83 46.46
CA ILE A 177 -4.24 18.95 47.24
C ILE A 177 -5.32 18.47 48.21
N TRP A 178 -6.19 17.56 47.78
CA TRP A 178 -7.23 17.01 48.65
C TRP A 178 -6.64 16.17 49.79
N PHE A 179 -5.62 15.36 49.49
CA PHE A 179 -4.89 14.59 50.48
C PHE A 179 -4.17 15.49 51.50
N ASP A 180 -3.47 16.53 51.04
CA ASP A 180 -2.81 17.52 51.90
C ASP A 180 -3.82 18.29 52.76
N PHE A 181 -4.96 18.69 52.18
CA PHE A 181 -6.02 19.40 52.91
C PHE A 181 -6.66 18.50 53.98
N CYS A 182 -6.94 17.24 53.66
CA CYS A 182 -7.40 16.25 54.64
C CYS A 182 -6.36 16.01 55.75
N CYS A 183 -5.06 15.92 55.41
CA CYS A 183 -3.99 15.75 56.39
C CYS A 183 -3.84 16.97 57.31
N PHE A 184 -3.97 18.19 56.76
CA PHE A 184 -3.98 19.43 57.53
C PHE A 184 -5.18 19.49 58.50
N ILE A 185 -6.39 19.13 58.06
CA ILE A 185 -7.57 19.06 58.94
C ILE A 185 -7.33 18.07 60.08
N VAL A 186 -6.73 16.91 59.80
CA VAL A 186 -6.45 15.88 60.81
C VAL A 186 -5.38 16.35 61.81
N LEU A 187 -4.33 17.03 61.34
CA LEU A 187 -3.27 17.63 62.18
C LEU A 187 -3.78 18.78 63.05
N VAL A 188 -4.67 19.63 62.53
CA VAL A 188 -5.30 20.72 63.32
C VAL A 188 -6.30 20.15 64.33
N SER A 189 -6.98 19.04 63.99
CA SER A 189 -7.90 18.34 64.89
C SER A 189 -7.20 17.57 66.03
N GLN A 190 -5.89 17.32 65.95
CA GLN A 190 -5.11 16.75 67.07
C GLN A 190 -4.74 17.80 68.13
N ASN A 191 -4.96 19.10 67.88
CA ASN A 191 -4.81 20.17 68.89
C ASN A 191 -6.13 20.80 69.34
N VAL A 192 -7.29 20.33 68.86
CA VAL A 192 -8.61 20.72 69.36
C VAL A 192 -9.44 19.47 69.59
N LEU A 193 -9.71 19.20 70.87
CA LEU A 193 -10.51 18.10 71.40
C LEU A 193 -11.63 17.60 70.46
N PHE A 194 -11.45 16.38 69.96
CA PHE A 194 -12.35 15.23 70.09
C PHE A 194 -13.83 15.51 70.48
N ARG A 195 -14.57 16.21 69.63
CA ARG A 195 -16.03 16.00 69.50
C ARG A 195 -16.50 16.63 68.19
N SER A 196 -17.35 15.91 67.47
CA SER A 196 -17.98 16.28 66.20
C SER A 196 -17.10 16.27 64.93
N CYS A 197 -16.48 15.13 64.62
CA CYS A 197 -16.10 14.78 63.24
C CYS A 197 -16.97 13.63 62.73
N LEU A 198 -18.28 13.89 62.61
CA LEU A 198 -19.22 13.04 61.87
C LEU A 198 -19.98 13.84 60.79
N PHE A 199 -19.43 15.00 60.43
CA PHE A 199 -20.11 15.96 59.57
C PHE A 199 -19.14 16.68 58.64
N SER A 200 -18.43 15.93 57.78
CA SER A 200 -17.69 16.48 56.64
C SER A 200 -17.38 15.41 55.58
N CYS A 201 -18.34 14.52 55.30
CA CYS A 201 -18.33 13.72 54.06
C CYS A 201 -19.24 14.33 52.97
N GLU A 202 -20.03 15.34 53.28
CA GLU A 202 -20.76 16.15 52.30
C GLU A 202 -19.97 17.40 51.96
N LEU A 203 -18.91 17.26 51.16
CA LEU A 203 -18.35 18.29 50.28
C LEU A 203 -17.18 17.68 49.52
N LEU A 204 -17.47 16.68 48.68
CA LEU A 204 -16.75 16.57 47.42
C LEU A 204 -17.25 17.72 46.55
N PRO A 205 -16.45 18.79 46.29
CA PRO A 205 -16.81 19.72 45.25
C PRO A 205 -16.87 18.96 43.93
N ARG A 206 -18.09 18.74 43.47
CA ARG A 206 -18.47 18.12 42.19
C ARG A 206 -18.04 18.96 40.96
N SER A 207 -17.13 19.91 41.15
CA SER A 207 -16.78 20.98 40.20
C SER A 207 -15.43 20.81 39.51
N TYR A 208 -14.69 19.71 39.73
CA TYR A 208 -13.43 19.44 39.02
C TYR A 208 -13.50 18.21 38.10
N LEU A 209 -14.66 17.97 37.46
CA LEU A 209 -14.75 17.01 36.37
C LEU A 209 -14.69 17.78 35.03
N PRO A 210 -13.59 17.72 34.26
CA PRO A 210 -13.63 18.26 32.91
C PRO A 210 -14.54 17.37 32.06
N VAL A 211 -15.66 17.96 31.67
CA VAL A 211 -16.60 17.48 30.67
C VAL A 211 -15.85 17.34 29.34
N THR A 212 -15.49 16.11 28.98
CA THR A 212 -15.78 15.43 27.70
C THR A 212 -14.87 14.21 27.55
N LEU A 213 -15.35 13.02 27.95
CA LEU A 213 -14.76 11.73 27.58
C LEU A 213 -15.89 10.81 27.12
N PRO A 214 -15.77 10.12 25.97
CA PRO A 214 -16.80 9.21 25.48
C PRO A 214 -16.98 8.03 26.43
N LYS A 215 -18.25 7.67 26.65
CA LYS A 215 -18.74 6.71 27.66
C LYS A 215 -18.42 5.24 27.34
N THR A 216 -17.16 4.87 27.08
CA THR A 216 -16.78 3.45 26.92
C THR A 216 -15.29 3.22 27.20
N HIS A 217 -14.79 3.45 28.41
CA HIS A 217 -13.45 2.96 28.80
C HIS A 217 -13.35 2.62 30.30
N PRO A 218 -12.55 1.60 30.68
CA PRO A 218 -12.45 1.03 32.04
C PRO A 218 -11.82 1.95 33.11
N LEU A 219 -11.61 3.23 32.80
CA LEU A 219 -10.94 4.19 33.68
C LEU A 219 -11.82 4.71 34.84
N GLN A 220 -13.14 4.55 34.79
CA GLN A 220 -14.01 4.86 35.94
C GLN A 220 -13.74 3.94 37.15
N ASN A 221 -13.33 2.69 36.90
CA ASN A 221 -12.98 1.77 37.97
C ASN A 221 -11.67 2.15 38.65
N VAL A 222 -10.73 2.76 37.93
CA VAL A 222 -9.43 3.18 38.51
C VAL A 222 -9.61 4.32 39.51
N MET A 223 -10.52 5.26 39.24
CA MET A 223 -10.83 6.34 40.18
C MET A 223 -11.50 5.83 41.47
N PHE A 224 -12.40 4.85 41.36
CA PHE A 224 -13.03 4.22 42.53
C PHE A 224 -12.01 3.44 43.37
N VAL A 225 -11.10 2.70 42.72
CA VAL A 225 -10.04 1.94 43.40
C VAL A 225 -9.04 2.86 44.09
N LEU A 226 -8.66 3.99 43.49
CA LEU A 226 -7.72 4.95 44.11
C LEU A 226 -8.32 5.61 45.35
N ILE A 227 -9.60 6.00 45.31
CA ILE A 227 -10.32 6.55 46.48
C ILE A 227 -10.41 5.50 47.59
N TYR A 228 -10.77 4.25 47.25
CA TYR A 228 -10.82 3.14 48.20
C TYR A 228 -9.45 2.83 48.80
N MET A 229 -8.38 2.88 48.00
CA MET A 229 -7.02 2.63 48.47
C MET A 229 -6.52 3.74 49.41
N THR A 230 -6.85 5.01 49.15
CA THR A 230 -6.57 6.07 50.14
C THR A 230 -7.38 5.93 51.41
N PHE A 231 -8.64 5.49 51.33
CA PHE A 231 -9.45 5.20 52.52
C PHE A 231 -8.86 4.04 53.34
N ILE A 232 -8.40 2.97 52.67
CA ILE A 232 -7.78 1.80 53.30
C ILE A 232 -6.42 2.15 53.91
N VAL A 233 -5.58 2.93 53.23
CA VAL A 233 -4.29 3.39 53.76
C VAL A 233 -4.48 4.33 54.96
N PHE A 234 -5.49 5.20 54.93
CA PHE A 234 -5.83 6.06 56.06
C PHE A 234 -6.30 5.26 57.29
N PHE A 235 -7.08 4.19 57.07
CA PHE A 235 -7.51 3.26 58.14
C PHE A 235 -6.41 2.32 58.64
N LEU A 236 -5.46 1.92 57.79
CA LEU A 236 -4.34 1.05 58.17
C LEU A 236 -3.22 1.81 58.90
N ILE A 237 -3.02 3.10 58.61
CA ILE A 237 -1.98 3.93 59.25
C ILE A 237 -2.46 4.48 60.60
N TYR A 238 -3.77 4.70 60.79
CA TYR A 238 -4.35 5.11 62.08
C TYR A 238 -5.30 4.04 62.66
N PRO A 239 -4.80 2.91 63.17
CA PRO A 239 -5.61 2.04 64.00
C PRO A 239 -5.91 2.75 65.32
N PHE A 240 -7.18 3.02 65.56
CA PHE A 240 -7.75 3.47 66.84
C PHE A 240 -7.14 2.64 67.99
N SER A 241 -6.26 3.26 68.78
CA SER A 241 -5.91 2.77 70.11
C SER A 241 -7.09 3.07 71.04
N LEU A 242 -8.05 2.15 71.07
CA LEU A 242 -9.11 2.11 72.07
C LEU A 242 -8.51 1.51 73.36
N VAL A 243 -7.98 2.36 74.24
CA VAL A 243 -7.71 2.00 75.64
C VAL A 243 -8.52 2.91 76.55
N VAL A 244 -9.59 2.29 77.07
CA VAL A 244 -10.32 2.53 78.32
C VAL A 244 -9.78 3.66 79.21
N ILE A 245 -10.59 4.71 79.42
CA ILE A 245 -10.68 5.38 80.74
C ILE A 245 -12.16 5.44 81.11
N ASN A 246 -12.48 4.71 82.18
CA ASN A 246 -13.80 4.48 82.77
C ASN A 246 -14.54 5.77 83.15
N PHE A 247 -15.87 5.73 83.08
CA PHE A 247 -16.76 6.61 83.83
C PHE A 247 -17.17 5.91 85.13
N SER A 248 -17.00 6.57 86.28
CA SER A 248 -18.14 6.88 87.19
C SER A 248 -17.67 7.63 88.45
N ASN A 249 -18.30 8.79 88.68
CA ASN A 249 -18.23 9.74 89.81
C ASN A 249 -16.96 10.59 89.96
#